data_AF-A0A147KFC1-F1
#
_entry.id   AF-A0A147KFC1-F1
#
_cell.length_a   1.000
_cell.length_b   1.000
_cell.length_c   1.000
_cell.angle_alpha   90.00
_cell.angle_beta   90.00
_cell.angle_gamma   90.00
#
_symmetry.space_group_name_H-M   'P 1'
#
loop_
_entity.id
_entity.type
_entity.pdbx_description
1 polymer ?
#
loop_
_entity_poly.entity_id
_entity_poly.type
_entity_poly.pdbx_seq_one_letter_code
_entity_poly.pdbx_strand_id
1 'polypeptide(L)'
;MPAFARRALGVPVIAAVLTLPAACASEESSGLPPAPAQSYFPPEQVPWGFDGLKEVGVICEESAEGIDFDNTGSRPLPEPGEADLAYANQNCMYDGLLHGTGGSYVSFVEARESITPAECHAEALRGEAEASYFFGEERTAEEWGIVEGAALCVVTDRNRVVYARIDEVVTGVVEDTTAPPIRGSALLWVPRT
;
A
#
# COMPACT_ATOMS: atom_id res chain seq x y z
N MET A 1 51.75 55.59 9.06
CA MET A 1 52.94 55.45 8.19
C MET A 1 54.07 54.89 9.05
N PRO A 2 54.91 53.95 8.58
CA PRO A 2 55.21 53.61 7.19
C PRO A 2 54.85 52.17 6.76
N ALA A 3 54.93 52.00 5.45
CA ALA A 3 54.79 50.78 4.66
C ALA A 3 56.18 50.23 4.26
N PHE A 4 56.17 49.22 3.36
CA PHE A 4 57.26 48.49 2.67
C PHE A 4 57.63 47.13 3.31
N ALA A 5 57.80 46.03 2.59
CA ALA A 5 57.73 45.76 1.15
C ALA A 5 57.49 44.26 0.88
N ARG A 6 56.99 44.02 -0.32
CA ARG A 6 56.72 42.74 -1.00
C ARG A 6 57.93 41.79 -1.04
N ARG A 7 57.65 40.48 -1.04
CA ARG A 7 58.18 39.54 -2.04
C ARG A 7 57.24 38.35 -2.21
N ALA A 8 56.79 38.19 -3.45
CA ALA A 8 56.01 37.07 -3.93
C ALA A 8 56.95 35.97 -4.46
N LEU A 9 56.65 34.72 -4.08
CA LEU A 9 57.03 33.44 -4.69
C LEU A 9 55.88 32.52 -4.24
N GLY A 10 54.94 32.07 -5.07
CA GLY A 10 55.13 31.41 -6.35
C GLY A 10 55.05 29.90 -6.14
N VAL A 11 53.87 29.36 -5.84
CA VAL A 11 53.57 27.93 -5.95
C VAL A 11 52.14 27.79 -6.50
N PRO A 12 51.95 27.15 -7.68
CA PRO A 12 50.62 26.93 -8.24
C PRO A 12 49.94 25.78 -7.51
N VAL A 13 48.84 26.04 -6.82
CA VAL A 13 47.93 24.97 -6.37
C VAL A 13 47.06 24.60 -7.56
N ILE A 14 47.38 23.47 -8.16
CA ILE A 14 46.57 22.80 -9.17
C ILE A 14 45.20 22.55 -8.56
N ALA A 15 44.19 23.29 -9.01
CA ALA A 15 42.80 22.99 -8.71
C ALA A 15 42.46 21.66 -9.38
N ALA A 16 42.44 20.60 -8.61
CA ALA A 16 41.86 19.33 -9.04
C ALA A 16 40.36 19.57 -9.25
N VAL A 17 39.97 19.80 -10.51
CA VAL A 17 38.60 19.68 -10.96
C VAL A 17 38.24 18.21 -10.83
N LEU A 18 37.63 17.83 -9.71
CA LEU A 18 36.91 16.56 -9.61
C LEU A 18 35.68 16.70 -10.52
N THR A 19 35.85 16.35 -11.79
CA THR A 19 34.75 15.98 -12.67
C THR A 19 34.12 14.72 -12.08
N LEU A 20 33.12 14.90 -11.22
CA LEU A 20 32.18 13.83 -10.93
C LEU A 20 31.50 13.49 -12.27
N PRO A 21 31.56 12.23 -12.74
CA PRO A 21 30.72 11.84 -13.84
C PRO A 21 29.27 12.06 -13.41
N ALA A 22 28.50 12.72 -14.27
CA ALA A 22 27.05 12.70 -14.22
C ALA A 22 26.62 11.24 -14.32
N ALA A 23 26.56 10.55 -13.18
CA ALA A 23 25.76 9.38 -13.02
C ALA A 23 24.32 9.91 -13.09
N CYS A 24 23.74 9.82 -14.29
CA CYS A 24 22.31 9.61 -14.43
C CYS A 24 21.98 8.33 -13.66
N ALA A 25 21.86 8.44 -12.33
CA ALA A 25 20.98 7.59 -11.60
C ALA A 25 19.58 8.08 -11.99
N SER A 26 18.99 7.37 -12.95
CA SER A 26 17.54 7.25 -12.99
C SER A 26 17.18 6.62 -11.66
N GLU A 27 16.98 7.45 -10.63
CA GLU A 27 16.10 7.07 -9.55
C GLU A 27 14.78 6.80 -10.25
N GLU A 28 14.43 5.52 -10.35
CA GLU A 28 13.04 5.11 -10.47
C GLU A 28 12.33 5.85 -9.35
N SER A 29 11.71 6.96 -9.71
CA SER A 29 10.76 7.62 -8.84
C SER A 29 9.66 6.60 -8.66
N SER A 30 9.72 5.80 -7.60
CA SER A 30 8.56 5.29 -6.87
C SER A 30 7.79 6.52 -6.37
N GLY A 31 7.24 7.25 -7.33
CA GLY A 31 6.56 8.50 -7.14
C GLY A 31 5.23 8.14 -6.54
N LEU A 32 5.05 8.51 -5.27
CA LEU A 32 3.74 8.55 -4.65
C LEU A 32 2.73 9.09 -5.67
N PRO A 33 1.59 8.41 -5.88
CA PRO A 33 0.60 8.87 -6.83
C PRO A 33 0.23 10.31 -6.49
N PRO A 34 0.09 11.19 -7.49
CA PRO A 34 -0.16 12.59 -7.25
C PRO A 34 -1.47 12.72 -6.49
N ALA A 35 -1.45 13.44 -5.36
CA ALA A 35 -2.65 13.79 -4.61
C ALA A 35 -3.72 14.33 -5.58
N PRO A 36 -4.99 13.88 -5.49
CA PRO A 36 -5.93 14.08 -6.56
C PRO A 36 -6.23 15.56 -6.79
N ALA A 37 -5.74 16.09 -7.91
CA ALA A 37 -6.37 17.19 -8.64
C ALA A 37 -7.54 16.69 -9.51
N GLN A 38 -7.79 15.37 -9.49
CA GLN A 38 -8.72 14.64 -10.35
C GLN A 38 -10.15 14.73 -9.82
N SER A 39 -11.09 15.01 -10.71
CA SER A 39 -12.52 14.83 -10.41
C SER A 39 -12.86 13.35 -10.49
N TYR A 40 -13.37 12.76 -9.41
CA TYR A 40 -13.90 11.40 -9.43
C TYR A 40 -15.36 11.37 -9.88
N PHE A 41 -15.83 10.24 -10.41
CA PHE A 41 -17.26 9.97 -10.43
C PHE A 41 -17.80 9.90 -8.98
N PRO A 42 -19.11 10.09 -8.76
CA PRO A 42 -19.69 9.77 -7.46
C PRO A 42 -19.30 8.34 -7.04
N PRO A 43 -19.02 8.10 -5.74
CA PRO A 43 -18.58 6.79 -5.30
C PRO A 43 -19.62 5.73 -5.62
N GLU A 44 -19.14 4.55 -6.00
CA GLU A 44 -19.93 3.35 -6.16
C GLU A 44 -19.74 2.48 -4.91
N GLN A 45 -20.83 1.94 -4.36
CA GLN A 45 -20.73 0.99 -3.26
C GLN A 45 -20.60 -0.43 -3.83
N VAL A 46 -19.54 -1.14 -3.45
CA VAL A 46 -19.23 -2.49 -3.95
C VAL A 46 -18.93 -3.43 -2.78
N PRO A 47 -19.33 -4.72 -2.84
CA PRO A 47 -18.89 -5.70 -1.85
C PRO A 47 -17.41 -6.04 -2.07
N TRP A 48 -16.71 -6.40 -1.00
CA TRP A 48 -15.36 -6.93 -1.04
C TRP A 48 -15.16 -7.97 0.07
N GLY A 49 -14.14 -8.80 -0.05
CA GLY A 49 -13.79 -9.75 1.00
C GLY A 49 -12.85 -10.84 0.53
N PHE A 50 -12.38 -11.61 1.51
CA PHE A 50 -11.56 -12.80 1.37
C PHE A 50 -12.30 -13.96 2.01
N ASP A 51 -12.26 -15.14 1.37
CA ASP A 51 -12.91 -16.34 1.90
C ASP A 51 -12.05 -17.05 2.96
N GLY A 52 -10.88 -16.47 3.28
CA GLY A 52 -9.94 -16.93 4.29
C GLY A 52 -8.85 -17.82 3.71
N LEU A 53 -7.67 -17.77 4.29
CA LEU A 53 -6.57 -18.63 3.83
C LEU A 53 -6.63 -19.98 4.54
N LYS A 54 -6.77 -21.04 3.74
CA LYS A 54 -6.69 -22.41 4.24
C LYS A 54 -5.25 -22.79 4.59
N GLU A 55 -5.11 -23.58 5.63
CA GLU A 55 -3.85 -24.22 6.02
C GLU A 55 -3.46 -25.23 4.94
N VAL A 56 -2.61 -24.80 4.01
CA VAL A 56 -1.93 -25.69 3.07
C VAL A 56 -0.71 -26.24 3.80
N GLY A 57 -0.91 -27.26 4.65
CA GLY A 57 0.09 -27.68 5.64
C GLY A 57 1.51 -27.83 5.08
N VAL A 58 2.51 -27.16 5.66
CA VAL A 58 3.97 -27.14 5.33
C VAL A 58 4.36 -27.09 3.83
N ILE A 59 3.41 -26.93 2.92
CA ILE A 59 3.68 -26.80 1.50
C ILE A 59 3.79 -25.30 1.27
N CYS A 60 5.00 -24.87 0.89
CA CYS A 60 5.35 -23.50 0.53
C CYS A 60 4.67 -23.06 -0.79
N GLU A 61 3.42 -23.44 -1.02
CA GLU A 61 2.57 -22.86 -2.05
C GLU A 61 1.99 -21.58 -1.48
N GLU A 62 2.35 -20.45 -2.09
CA GLU A 62 1.77 -19.15 -1.77
C GLU A 62 0.26 -19.20 -2.05
N SER A 63 -0.54 -19.43 -1.00
CA SER A 63 -1.97 -19.16 -1.07
C SER A 63 -2.15 -17.65 -0.86
N ALA A 64 -2.35 -16.93 -1.96
CA ALA A 64 -2.73 -15.53 -1.94
C ALA A 64 -4.11 -15.38 -2.57
N GLU A 65 -5.04 -14.82 -1.82
CA GLU A 65 -6.27 -14.28 -2.41
C GLU A 65 -6.04 -12.79 -2.67
N GLY A 66 -6.39 -12.33 -3.87
CA GLY A 66 -6.19 -10.96 -4.30
C GLY A 66 -7.50 -10.33 -4.77
N ILE A 67 -7.72 -9.07 -4.40
CA ILE A 67 -8.81 -8.24 -4.89
C ILE A 67 -8.22 -7.20 -5.83
N ASP A 68 -8.70 -7.21 -7.06
CA ASP A 68 -8.43 -6.22 -8.09
C ASP A 68 -9.63 -5.24 -8.15
N PHE A 69 -9.45 -4.06 -7.55
CA PHE A 69 -10.44 -3.00 -7.56
C PHE A 69 -10.50 -2.27 -8.91
N ASP A 70 -9.48 -2.44 -9.76
CA ASP A 70 -9.47 -1.97 -11.13
C ASP A 70 -10.43 -2.73 -12.04
N ASN A 71 -10.70 -4.00 -11.72
CA ASN A 71 -11.72 -4.82 -12.38
C ASN A 71 -13.11 -4.78 -11.68
N THR A 72 -13.28 -3.94 -10.67
CA THR A 72 -14.50 -3.89 -9.84
C THR A 72 -15.42 -2.73 -10.22
N GLY A 73 -16.72 -2.88 -9.88
CA GLY A 73 -17.74 -1.83 -10.02
C GLY A 73 -18.37 -1.74 -11.41
N SER A 74 -19.02 -0.62 -11.70
CA SER A 74 -19.71 -0.38 -12.98
C SER A 74 -18.77 0.05 -14.11
N ARG A 75 -17.50 0.29 -13.80
CA ARG A 75 -16.47 0.79 -14.73
C ARG A 75 -15.18 -0.01 -14.65
N PRO A 76 -15.17 -1.33 -14.84
CA PRO A 76 -13.92 -2.08 -14.85
C PRO A 76 -12.98 -1.54 -15.95
N LEU A 77 -11.67 -1.50 -15.68
CA LEU A 77 -10.68 -1.19 -16.71
C LEU A 77 -10.58 -2.35 -17.71
N PRO A 78 -10.33 -2.06 -19.00
CA PRO A 78 -10.16 -3.10 -20.02
C PRO A 78 -8.91 -3.97 -19.79
N GLU A 79 -7.92 -3.44 -19.08
CA GLU A 79 -6.69 -4.11 -18.69
C GLU A 79 -6.41 -3.76 -17.21
N PRO A 80 -7.07 -4.43 -16.26
CA PRO A 80 -7.10 -3.98 -14.87
C PRO A 80 -5.74 -4.17 -14.17
N GLY A 81 -5.01 -5.25 -14.47
CA GLY A 81 -3.64 -5.44 -13.99
C GLY A 81 -3.53 -6.56 -12.97
N GLU A 82 -2.69 -6.35 -11.97
CA GLU A 82 -2.55 -7.25 -10.82
C GLU A 82 -3.55 -6.88 -9.72
N ALA A 83 -3.68 -7.73 -8.69
CA ALA A 83 -4.52 -7.39 -7.54
C ALA A 83 -3.98 -6.16 -6.80
N ASP A 84 -4.89 -5.38 -6.23
CA ASP A 84 -4.57 -4.18 -5.44
C ASP A 84 -4.39 -4.50 -3.96
N LEU A 85 -5.16 -5.45 -3.45
CA LEU A 85 -5.16 -5.84 -2.05
C LEU A 85 -5.03 -7.35 -2.00
N ALA A 86 -4.01 -7.85 -1.33
CA ALA A 86 -3.81 -9.28 -1.18
C ALA A 86 -3.85 -9.69 0.29
N TYR A 87 -4.49 -10.82 0.52
CA TYR A 87 -4.36 -11.60 1.73
C TYR A 87 -3.47 -12.80 1.41
N ALA A 88 -2.22 -12.79 1.87
CA ALA A 88 -1.23 -13.82 1.53
C ALA A 88 -0.60 -14.44 2.77
N ASN A 89 -0.03 -15.64 2.64
CA ASN A 89 0.86 -16.22 3.63
C ASN A 89 2.31 -16.17 3.12
N GLN A 90 3.25 -15.61 3.90
CA GLN A 90 4.66 -15.53 3.48
C GLN A 90 5.56 -16.57 4.18
N ASN A 91 6.52 -17.11 3.42
CA ASN A 91 7.67 -17.87 3.92
C ASN A 91 7.37 -19.18 4.67
N CYS A 92 6.32 -19.92 4.29
CA CYS A 92 5.97 -21.21 4.90
C CYS A 92 5.71 -21.12 6.43
N MET A 93 5.45 -19.91 6.93
CA MET A 93 5.06 -19.67 8.32
C MET A 93 3.54 -19.54 8.40
N TYR A 94 2.96 -19.39 9.58
CA TYR A 94 1.50 -19.30 9.75
C TYR A 94 1.01 -17.86 9.56
N ASP A 95 1.76 -17.08 8.79
CA ASP A 95 1.76 -15.64 8.83
C ASP A 95 0.94 -15.11 7.67
N GLY A 96 -0.37 -15.00 7.87
CA GLY A 96 -1.18 -14.21 6.95
C GLY A 96 -0.68 -12.74 6.90
N LEU A 97 -1.04 -12.06 5.83
CA LEU A 97 -0.66 -10.68 5.61
C LEU A 97 -1.71 -10.01 4.72
N LEU A 98 -2.39 -9.00 5.25
CA LEU A 98 -3.23 -8.11 4.45
C LEU A 98 -2.42 -6.90 4.02
N HIS A 99 -2.16 -6.75 2.72
CA HIS A 99 -1.26 -5.72 2.19
C HIS A 99 -1.62 -5.27 0.79
N GLY A 100 -1.09 -4.12 0.39
CA GLY A 100 -1.16 -3.65 -0.99
C GLY A 100 -0.22 -4.43 -1.91
N THR A 101 -0.67 -4.71 -3.13
CA THR A 101 0.08 -5.39 -4.19
C THR A 101 0.02 -4.60 -5.50
N GLY A 102 0.83 -4.98 -6.49
CA GLY A 102 0.77 -4.37 -7.83
C GLY A 102 1.16 -2.89 -7.90
N GLY A 103 1.78 -2.33 -6.85
CA GLY A 103 2.07 -0.89 -6.74
C GLY A 103 0.95 -0.07 -6.08
N SER A 104 -0.04 -0.73 -5.48
CA SER A 104 -1.06 -0.09 -4.67
C SER A 104 -0.50 0.38 -3.31
N TYR A 105 -1.22 1.32 -2.69
CA TYR A 105 -0.96 1.83 -1.35
C TYR A 105 -2.14 1.52 -0.45
N VAL A 106 -1.88 0.99 0.74
CA VAL A 106 -2.92 0.57 1.68
C VAL A 106 -2.59 1.09 3.08
N SER A 107 -3.59 1.60 3.78
CA SER A 107 -3.50 1.92 5.21
C SER A 107 -4.77 1.50 5.94
N PHE A 108 -4.61 0.93 7.14
CA PHE A 108 -5.70 0.80 8.10
C PHE A 108 -6.06 2.17 8.66
N VAL A 109 -7.36 2.41 8.82
CA VAL A 109 -7.91 3.66 9.35
C VAL A 109 -9.08 3.36 10.28
N GLU A 110 -9.33 4.26 11.23
CA GLU A 110 -10.60 4.23 11.98
C GLU A 110 -11.77 4.46 11.02
N ALA A 111 -12.83 3.66 11.16
CA ALA A 111 -13.99 3.83 10.29
C ALA A 111 -14.71 5.14 10.58
N ARG A 112 -14.97 5.88 9.51
CA ARG A 112 -15.75 7.12 9.48
C ARG A 112 -17.07 6.89 8.75
N GLU A 113 -18.12 7.58 9.20
CA GLU A 113 -19.43 7.59 8.50
C GLU A 113 -19.35 8.26 7.13
N SER A 114 -18.44 9.21 6.97
CA SER A 114 -18.18 9.89 5.71
C SER A 114 -16.68 10.15 5.56
N ILE A 115 -16.19 9.98 4.33
CA ILE A 115 -14.82 10.24 3.95
C ILE A 115 -14.81 10.65 2.48
N THR A 116 -13.92 11.59 2.13
CA THR A 116 -13.70 12.00 0.74
C THR A 116 -12.60 11.16 0.09
N PRO A 117 -12.57 11.04 -1.25
CA PRO A 117 -11.48 10.35 -1.93
C PRO A 117 -10.11 11.00 -1.66
N ALA A 118 -10.07 12.32 -1.46
CA ALA A 118 -8.81 13.02 -1.15
C ALA A 118 -8.29 12.68 0.25
N GLU A 119 -9.18 12.61 1.25
CA GLU A 119 -8.80 12.17 2.60
C GLU A 119 -8.33 10.71 2.58
N CYS A 120 -9.08 9.82 1.92
CA CYS A 120 -8.72 8.41 1.89
C CYS A 120 -7.42 8.16 1.14
N HIS A 121 -7.20 8.86 0.02
CA HIS A 121 -5.91 8.85 -0.69
C HIS A 121 -4.76 9.32 0.21
N ALA A 122 -4.95 10.39 0.98
CA ALA A 122 -3.92 10.88 1.90
C ALA A 122 -3.61 9.87 3.02
N GLU A 123 -4.61 9.18 3.57
CA GLU A 123 -4.38 8.12 4.57
C GLU A 123 -3.66 6.92 3.95
N ALA A 124 -4.07 6.45 2.76
CA ALA A 124 -3.41 5.36 2.07
C ALA A 124 -1.91 5.61 1.84
N LEU A 125 -1.55 6.86 1.46
CA LEU A 125 -0.15 7.25 1.25
C LEU A 125 0.63 7.53 2.54
N ARG A 126 -0.05 7.74 3.66
CA ARG A 126 0.61 7.78 4.98
C ARG A 126 0.97 6.40 5.49
N GLY A 127 0.36 5.36 4.92
CA GLY A 127 0.58 3.98 5.32
C GLY A 127 2.06 3.63 5.30
N GLU A 128 2.63 3.42 6.49
CA GLU A 128 3.78 2.57 6.67
C GLU A 128 3.29 1.16 6.38
N ALA A 129 3.33 0.73 5.11
CA ALA A 129 3.07 -0.66 4.75
C ALA A 129 4.22 -1.55 5.24
N GLU A 130 4.51 -1.55 6.55
CA GLU A 130 5.09 -2.72 7.16
C GLU A 130 3.99 -3.76 7.14
N ALA A 131 4.18 -4.72 6.25
CA ALA A 131 3.42 -5.93 6.18
C ALA A 131 3.00 -6.39 7.60
N SER A 132 1.71 -6.42 7.89
CA SER A 132 1.20 -7.00 9.13
C SER A 132 1.38 -8.51 9.07
N TYR A 133 2.56 -8.99 9.44
CA TYR A 133 2.89 -10.42 9.53
C TYR A 133 2.20 -11.04 10.75
N PHE A 134 1.35 -12.06 10.57
CA PHE A 134 0.84 -12.86 11.71
C PHE A 134 1.87 -13.91 12.17
N PHE A 135 2.98 -13.50 12.79
CA PHE A 135 3.90 -14.49 13.37
C PHE A 135 3.25 -15.29 14.50
N GLY A 136 3.53 -16.60 14.50
CA GLY A 136 3.13 -17.55 15.55
C GLY A 136 3.39 -17.06 16.97
N GLU A 137 2.45 -17.44 17.84
CA GLU A 137 2.25 -17.10 19.26
C GLU A 137 1.62 -15.71 19.54
N GLU A 138 0.30 -15.76 19.79
CA GLU A 138 -0.54 -14.81 20.55
C GLU A 138 -1.10 -13.53 19.92
N ARG A 139 -0.78 -13.14 18.67
CA ARG A 139 -1.45 -11.96 18.08
C ARG A 139 -2.73 -12.32 17.31
N THR A 140 -3.89 -11.92 17.84
CA THR A 140 -5.20 -12.16 17.19
C THR A 140 -5.42 -11.18 16.03
N ALA A 141 -6.33 -11.48 15.10
CA ALA A 141 -6.76 -10.53 14.06
C ALA A 141 -7.13 -9.14 14.62
N GLU A 142 -7.65 -9.11 15.86
CA GLU A 142 -7.97 -7.87 16.58
C GLU A 142 -6.74 -7.01 16.88
N GLU A 143 -5.61 -7.61 17.26
CA GLU A 143 -4.38 -6.88 17.56
C GLU A 143 -3.77 -6.16 16.34
N TRP A 144 -4.20 -6.55 15.14
CA TRP A 144 -3.79 -5.95 13.86
C TRP A 144 -4.85 -5.01 13.28
N GLY A 145 -5.93 -4.74 14.02
CA GLY A 145 -7.02 -3.87 13.56
C GLY A 145 -7.95 -4.52 12.55
N ILE A 146 -7.83 -5.83 12.29
CA ILE A 146 -8.81 -6.60 11.51
C ILE A 146 -9.94 -6.99 12.47
N VAL A 147 -10.82 -6.01 12.68
CA VAL A 147 -12.02 -6.15 13.50
C VAL A 147 -13.22 -5.66 12.72
N GLU A 148 -14.39 -6.16 13.10
CA GLU A 148 -15.65 -5.60 12.60
C GLU A 148 -15.72 -4.10 12.90
N GLY A 149 -16.08 -3.33 11.88
CA GLY A 149 -16.14 -1.88 11.96
C GLY A 149 -14.81 -1.17 11.73
N ALA A 150 -13.69 -1.86 11.50
CA ALA A 150 -12.48 -1.21 10.98
C ALA A 150 -12.62 -0.87 9.49
N ALA A 151 -11.68 -0.07 8.96
CA ALA A 151 -11.65 0.26 7.55
C ALA A 151 -10.23 0.36 6.99
N LEU A 152 -10.12 0.23 5.67
CA LEU A 152 -8.90 0.42 4.91
C LEU A 152 -9.10 1.55 3.90
N CYS A 153 -8.04 2.32 3.69
CA CYS A 153 -7.90 3.18 2.54
C CYS A 153 -6.90 2.58 1.56
N VAL A 154 -7.33 2.40 0.31
CA VAL A 154 -6.52 1.83 -0.78
C VAL A 154 -6.43 2.85 -1.92
N VAL A 155 -5.24 3.03 -2.48
CA VAL A 155 -5.01 3.70 -3.76
C VAL A 155 -4.42 2.67 -4.71
N THR A 156 -5.12 2.37 -5.80
CA THR A 156 -4.67 1.38 -6.81
C THR A 156 -3.55 1.95 -7.68
N ASP A 157 -2.83 1.09 -8.39
CA ASP A 157 -1.81 1.50 -9.37
C ASP A 157 -2.40 2.33 -10.53
N ARG A 158 -3.71 2.24 -10.73
CA ARG A 158 -4.49 3.05 -11.69
C ARG A 158 -5.19 4.26 -11.08
N ASN A 159 -4.81 4.65 -9.86
CA ASN A 159 -5.33 5.80 -9.12
C ASN A 159 -6.83 5.73 -8.82
N ARG A 160 -7.42 4.54 -8.69
CA ARG A 160 -8.71 4.43 -8.00
C ARG A 160 -8.48 4.62 -6.52
N VAL A 161 -9.48 5.21 -5.86
CA VAL A 161 -9.48 5.30 -4.39
C VAL A 161 -10.57 4.40 -3.87
N VAL A 162 -10.24 3.62 -2.85
CA VAL A 162 -11.15 2.69 -2.21
C VAL A 162 -11.14 2.94 -0.72
N TYR A 163 -12.32 3.17 -0.16
CA TYR A 163 -12.53 3.12 1.28
C TYR A 163 -13.32 1.86 1.62
N ALA A 164 -12.62 0.84 2.12
CA ALA A 164 -13.13 -0.50 2.34
C ALA A 164 -13.42 -0.71 3.82
N ARG A 165 -14.69 -0.81 4.21
CA ARG A 165 -15.09 -1.13 5.59
C ARG A 165 -15.14 -2.64 5.77
N ILE A 166 -14.67 -3.12 6.92
CA ILE A 166 -14.85 -4.49 7.37
C ILE A 166 -16.20 -4.57 8.07
N ASP A 167 -17.16 -5.28 7.48
CA ASP A 167 -18.49 -5.43 8.05
C ASP A 167 -18.61 -6.72 8.87
N GLU A 168 -17.84 -7.75 8.53
CA GLU A 168 -17.83 -9.06 9.19
C GLU A 168 -16.41 -9.62 9.23
N VAL A 169 -16.00 -10.14 10.39
CA VAL A 169 -14.83 -11.01 10.54
C VAL A 169 -15.34 -12.33 11.10
N VAL A 170 -15.27 -13.39 10.30
CA VAL A 170 -15.79 -14.70 10.72
C VAL A 170 -14.82 -15.31 11.73
N THR A 171 -15.12 -15.08 13.02
CA THR A 171 -14.34 -15.59 14.15
C THR A 171 -14.89 -16.94 14.61
N GLY A 172 -13.99 -17.90 14.81
CA GLY A 172 -14.32 -19.28 15.19
C GLY A 172 -13.23 -20.23 14.69
N VAL A 173 -13.18 -21.45 15.23
CA VAL A 173 -12.34 -22.52 14.64
C VAL A 173 -12.97 -22.90 13.30
N VAL A 174 -12.57 -22.22 12.24
CA VAL A 174 -12.58 -22.84 10.93
C VAL A 174 -11.37 -23.76 10.96
N GLU A 175 -11.60 -25.07 11.07
CA GLU A 175 -10.51 -26.05 11.00
C GLU A 175 -9.69 -25.73 9.74
N ASP A 176 -8.36 -25.72 9.89
CA ASP A 176 -7.42 -25.49 8.81
C ASP A 176 -7.51 -24.07 8.17
N THR A 177 -7.68 -22.98 8.94
CA THR A 177 -7.44 -21.61 8.42
C THR A 177 -6.40 -20.85 9.23
N THR A 178 -5.41 -20.28 8.55
CA THR A 178 -4.38 -19.42 9.17
C THR A 178 -4.83 -17.96 9.29
N ALA A 179 -5.92 -17.61 8.62
CA ALA A 179 -6.41 -16.25 8.48
C ALA A 179 -7.93 -16.27 8.29
N PRO A 180 -8.72 -15.54 9.10
CA PRO A 180 -10.18 -15.63 9.06
C PRO A 180 -10.76 -15.07 7.76
N PRO A 181 -11.92 -15.56 7.31
CA PRO A 181 -12.70 -14.89 6.27
C PRO A 181 -13.08 -13.47 6.73
N ILE A 182 -12.97 -12.51 5.81
CA ILE A 182 -13.29 -11.09 6.04
C ILE A 182 -14.23 -10.64 4.94
N ARG A 183 -15.33 -9.96 5.29
CA ARG A 183 -16.28 -9.41 4.32
C ARG A 183 -16.61 -7.98 4.64
N GLY A 184 -16.97 -7.22 3.61
CA GLY A 184 -17.27 -5.83 3.78
C GLY A 184 -17.84 -5.12 2.57
N SER A 185 -18.03 -3.83 2.76
CA SER A 185 -18.52 -2.89 1.76
C SER A 185 -17.48 -1.80 1.52
N ALA A 186 -17.24 -1.47 0.27
CA ALA A 186 -16.30 -0.44 -0.13
C ALA A 186 -16.99 0.70 -0.88
N LEU A 187 -16.52 1.93 -0.63
CA LEU A 187 -16.76 3.06 -1.52
C LEU A 187 -15.61 3.12 -2.54
N LEU A 188 -15.95 2.95 -3.81
CA LEU A 188 -15.02 2.97 -4.93
C LEU A 188 -15.16 4.28 -5.70
N TRP A 189 -14.09 5.06 -5.76
CA TRP A 189 -14.02 6.26 -6.60
C TRP A 189 -13.17 6.00 -7.84
N VAL A 190 -13.82 6.08 -9.00
CA VAL A 190 -13.16 5.95 -10.31
C VAL A 190 -12.80 7.35 -10.83
N PRO A 191 -11.55 7.59 -11.24
CA PRO A 191 -11.15 8.88 -11.78
C PRO A 191 -11.89 9.20 -13.10
N ARG A 192 -12.29 10.46 -13.28
CA ARG A 192 -12.77 10.97 -14.59
C ARG A 192 -11.55 11.41 -15.39
N THR A 193 -10.98 10.50 -16.16
CA THR A 193 -9.98 10.83 -17.18
C THR A 193 -10.53 11.79 -18.22
#